data_AF-A0A2S6Z0T1-F1
#
_entry.id   AF-A0A2S6Z0T1-F1
#
_cell.length_a   1.000
_cell.length_b   1.000
_cell.length_c   1.000
_cell.angle_alpha   90.00
_cell.angle_beta   90.00
_cell.angle_gamma   90.00
#
_symmetry.space_group_name_H-M   'P 1'
#
loop_
_entity.id
_entity.type
_entity.pdbx_description
1 polymer ?
#
loop_
_entity_poly.entity_id
_entity_poly.type
_entity_poly.pdbx_seq_one_letter_code
_entity_poly.pdbx_strand_id
1 'polypeptide(L)' 'MQCGRPFRWRKKWERVWDEVKYCSDRCRGESKRTRPAR' A
#
# COMPACT_ATOMS: atom_id res chain seq x y z
N MET A 1 -7.93 4.87 -1.93
CA MET A 1 -7.40 5.86 -0.98
C MET A 1 -6.10 5.36 -0.35
N GLN A 2 -4.99 6.09 -0.49
CA GLN A 2 -3.75 5.77 0.22
C GLN A 2 -3.89 6.21 1.68
N CYS A 3 -3.53 5.35 2.64
CA CYS A 3 -3.72 5.52 4.08
C CYS A 3 -3.19 6.85 4.70
N GLY A 4 -2.44 7.68 3.96
CA GLY A 4 -1.84 8.94 4.44
C GLY A 4 -0.81 8.77 5.57
N ARG A 5 -0.61 7.54 6.05
CA ARG A 5 0.32 7.22 7.12
C ARG A 5 1.73 7.23 6.55
N PRO A 6 2.71 7.77 7.31
CA PRO A 6 4.10 7.74 6.88
C PRO A 6 4.50 6.29 6.63
N PHE A 7 5.00 6.02 5.43
CA PHE A 7 5.51 4.71 5.04
C PHE A 7 6.81 4.46 5.79
N ARG A 8 6.70 4.01 7.05
CA ARG A 8 7.85 3.68 7.89
C ARG A 8 8.32 2.29 7.53
N TRP A 9 9.64 2.18 7.37
CA TRP A 9 10.32 0.91 7.20
C TRP A 9 9.93 -0.08 8.31
N ARG A 10 9.68 -1.33 7.93
CA ARG A 10 9.42 -2.42 8.86
C ARG A 10 10.40 -3.54 8.56
N LYS A 11 11.01 -4.09 9.62
CA LYS A 11 11.93 -5.24 9.55
C LYS A 11 11.36 -6.43 8.76
N LYS A 12 10.04 -6.67 8.89
CA LYS A 12 9.33 -7.72 8.14
C LYS A 12 9.34 -7.55 6.61
N TRP A 13 9.69 -6.36 6.12
CA TRP A 13 9.70 -6.04 4.69
C TRP A 13 11.09 -6.04 4.10
N GLU A 14 12.17 -6.30 4.86
CA GLU A 14 13.54 -6.27 4.34
C GLU A 14 13.74 -7.09 3.05
N ARG A 15 13.09 -8.24 2.95
CA ARG A 15 13.24 -9.16 1.80
C ARG A 15 12.34 -8.83 0.61
N VAL A 16 11.32 -8.00 0.81
CA VAL A 16 10.27 -7.69 -0.19
C VAL A 16 10.08 -6.19 -0.38
N TRP A 17 10.99 -5.38 0.16
CA TRP A 17 10.85 -3.92 0.24
C TRP A 17 10.70 -3.30 -1.14
N ASP A 18 11.44 -3.84 -2.12
CA ASP A 18 11.38 -3.42 -3.53
C ASP A 18 10.01 -3.68 -4.18
N GLU A 19 9.32 -4.76 -3.75
CA GLU A 19 8.00 -5.13 -4.27
C GLU A 19 6.84 -4.47 -3.51
N VAL A 20 7.08 -3.92 -2.31
CA VAL A 20 6.02 -3.36 -1.45
C VAL A 20 5.59 -1.98 -1.96
N LYS A 21 4.56 -1.96 -2.80
CA LYS A 21 3.94 -0.72 -3.32
C LYS A 21 2.84 -0.12 -2.42
N TYR A 22 2.35 -0.87 -1.43
CA TYR A 22 1.22 -0.44 -0.59
C TYR A 22 1.48 -0.67 0.90
N CYS A 23 1.12 0.32 1.73
CA CYS A 23 1.31 0.28 3.21
C CYS A 23 0.59 -0.90 3.90
N SER A 24 -0.43 -1.46 3.27
CA SER A 24 -1.29 -2.53 3.80
C SER A 24 -2.12 -3.16 2.69
N ASP A 25 -2.64 -4.36 2.94
CA ASP A 25 -3.56 -5.05 2.03
C ASP A 25 -4.85 -4.25 1.82
N ARG A 26 -5.34 -3.57 2.88
CA ARG A 26 -6.46 -2.62 2.78
C ARG A 26 -6.20 -1.52 1.75
N CYS A 27 -5.01 -0.91 1.73
CA CYS A 27 -4.68 0.12 0.74
C CYS A 27 -4.54 -0.45 -0.67
N ARG A 28 -4.04 -1.68 -0.81
CA ARG A 28 -4.00 -2.39 -2.08
C ARG A 28 -5.42 -2.63 -2.62
N GLY A 29 -6.35 -3.08 -1.78
CA GLY A 29 -7.76 -3.28 -2.13
C GLY A 29 -8.49 -1.98 -2.45
N GLU A 30 -8.28 -0.94 -1.64
CA GLU A 30 -8.90 0.38 -1.86
C GLU A 30 -8.38 1.08 -3.12
N SER A 31 -7.12 0.86 -3.51
CA SER A 31 -6.61 1.34 -4.81
C SER A 31 -7.34 0.72 -6.00
N LYS A 32 -7.83 -0.52 -5.89
CA LYS A 32 -8.66 -1.15 -6.93
C LYS A 32 -10.08 -0.60 -6.94
N ARG A 33 -10.63 -0.27 -5.76
CA ARG A 33 -11.96 0.34 -5.61
C ARG A 33 -12.01 1.81 -6.01
N THR A 34 -10.91 2.55 -5.86
CA THR A 34 -10.82 3.98 -6.24
C THR A 34 -10.51 4.17 -7.72
N ARG A 35 -10.87 3.22 -8.61
CA ARG A 35 -11.03 3.58 -10.02
C ARG A 35 -12.36 4.32 -10.09
N PRO A 36 -12.40 5.65 -10.34
CA PRO A 36 -13.66 6.27 -10.68
C PRO A 36 -14.10 5.57 -11.96
N ALA A 37 -15.18 4.78 -11.86
CA ALA A 37 -15.97 4.47 -13.02
C ALA A 37 -16.42 5.84 -13.54
N ARG A 38 -15.81 6.26 -14.65
CA ARG A 38 -16.18 7.48 -15.35
C ARG A 38 -17.65 7.40 -15.75
#